data_AF-A0A3C1YC48-F1
#
_entry.id   AF-A0A3C1YC48-F1
#
_cell.length_a   1.000
_cell.length_b   1.000
_cell.length_c   1.000
_cell.angle_alpha   90.00
_cell.angle_beta   90.00
_cell.angle_gamma   90.00
#
_symmetry.space_group_name_H-M   'P 1'
#
loop_
_entity.id
_entity.type
_entity.pdbx_description
1 polymer ?
#
loop_
_entity_poly.entity_id
_entity_poly.type
_entity_poly.pdbx_seq_one_letter_code
_entity_poly.pdbx_strand_id
1 'polypeptide(L)' 'DLNIRPIELVRKNESIWKEQFKGRDLSDTAIIEAMAQNPKLIERPIIKSKKGVVVGRPLEMVQEVI' A
#
# COMPACT_ATOMS: atom_id res chain seq x y z
N ASP A 1 2.62 -9.97 -8.81
CA ASP A 1 2.60 -10.47 -7.41
C ASP A 1 1.39 -10.02 -6.60
N LEU A 2 1.18 -8.72 -6.30
CA LEU A 2 0.07 -8.28 -5.42
C LEU A 2 -1.29 -8.06 -6.09
N ASN A 3 -1.34 -7.83 -7.42
CA ASN A 3 -2.57 -7.59 -8.21
C ASN A 3 -3.55 -6.56 -7.62
N ILE A 4 -3.04 -5.48 -7.03
CA ILE A 4 -3.81 -4.33 -6.53
C ILE A 4 -3.30 -3.06 -7.19
N ARG A 5 -4.12 -2.00 -7.20
CA ARG A 5 -3.67 -0.67 -7.63
C ARG A 5 -2.76 -0.05 -6.56
N PRO A 6 -1.77 0.79 -6.94
CA PRO A 6 -0.88 1.45 -5.98
C PRO A 6 -1.60 2.20 -4.86
N ILE A 7 -2.74 2.83 -5.15
CA ILE A 7 -3.54 3.56 -4.15
C ILE A 7 -4.07 2.67 -3.01
N GLU A 8 -4.21 1.37 -3.26
CA GLU A 8 -4.68 0.39 -2.28
C GLU A 8 -3.58 0.02 -1.28
N LEU A 9 -2.31 0.29 -1.63
CA LEU A 9 -1.17 0.11 -0.75
C LEU A 9 -0.88 1.35 0.11
N VAL A 10 -1.61 2.46 -0.09
CA VAL A 10 -1.34 3.72 0.61
C VAL A 10 -2.02 3.77 1.97
N ARG A 11 -1.25 4.09 3.01
CA ARG A 11 -1.72 4.47 4.35
C ARG A 11 -2.37 5.85 4.34
N LYS A 12 -3.65 5.89 4.00
CA LYS A 12 -4.44 7.13 3.87
C LYS A 12 -4.55 7.95 5.16
N ASN A 13 -4.22 7.37 6.31
CA ASN A 13 -4.29 8.02 7.61
C ASN A 13 -3.03 8.80 8.01
N GLU A 14 -1.91 8.60 7.32
CA GLU A 14 -0.66 9.30 7.56
C GLU A 14 -0.80 10.81 7.31
N SER A 15 -0.21 11.64 8.19
CA SER A 15 -0.29 13.10 8.06
C SER A 15 0.24 13.57 6.70
N ILE A 16 1.37 13.01 6.27
CA ILE A 16 1.94 13.30 4.95
C ILE A 16 0.97 13.00 3.79
N TRP A 17 0.20 11.91 3.86
CA TRP A 17 -0.83 11.62 2.86
C TRP A 17 -1.91 12.71 2.86
N LYS A 18 -2.42 13.04 4.05
CA LYS A 18 -3.50 14.03 4.23
C LYS A 18 -3.10 15.43 3.78
N GLU A 19 -1.87 15.84 4.05
CA GLU A 19 -1.37 17.19 3.78
C GLU A 19 -0.95 17.36 2.31
N GLN A 20 -0.30 16.36 1.72
CA GLN A 20 0.37 16.52 0.44
C GLN A 20 -0.34 15.84 -0.75
N PHE A 21 -1.22 14.87 -0.50
CA PHE A 21 -1.74 14.00 -1.56
C PHE A 21 -3.26 13.83 -1.55
N LYS A 22 -3.92 13.92 -0.40
CA LYS A 22 -5.38 13.72 -0.27
C LYS A 22 -6.15 14.71 -1.16
N GLY A 23 -7.09 14.18 -1.94
CA GLY A 23 -7.97 14.97 -2.81
C GLY A 23 -7.33 15.38 -4.14
N ARG A 24 -6.07 15.03 -4.39
CA ARG A 24 -5.44 15.20 -5.70
C ARG A 24 -5.81 14.03 -6.61
N ASP A 25 -5.95 14.32 -7.90
CA ASP A 25 -6.02 13.29 -8.93
C ASP A 25 -4.59 12.86 -9.26
N LEU A 26 -4.19 11.69 -8.76
CA LEU A 26 -2.83 11.16 -8.90
C LEU A 26 -2.86 9.90 -9.78
N SER A 27 -1.95 9.85 -10.74
CA SER A 27 -1.71 8.63 -11.51
C SER A 27 -1.07 7.55 -10.65
N ASP A 28 -1.20 6.30 -11.08
CA ASP A 28 -0.55 5.16 -10.44
C ASP A 28 0.97 5.35 -10.32
N THR A 29 1.62 5.92 -11.34
CA THR A 29 3.05 6.24 -11.32
C THR A 29 3.38 7.27 -10.23
N ALA A 30 2.61 8.34 -10.12
CA ALA A 30 2.84 9.37 -9.10
C ALA A 30 2.65 8.81 -7.68
N ILE A 31 1.71 7.89 -7.49
CA ILE A 31 1.51 7.21 -6.20
C ILE A 31 2.70 6.30 -5.86
N ILE A 32 3.23 5.56 -6.85
CA ILE A 32 4.43 4.73 -6.68
C ILE A 32 5.63 5.59 -6.30
N GLU A 33 5.85 6.71 -6.98
CA GLU A 33 6.92 7.65 -6.66
C GLU A 33 6.77 8.23 -5.25
N ALA A 34 5.56 8.62 -4.86
CA ALA A 34 5.28 9.13 -3.52
C ALA A 34 5.60 8.08 -2.44
N MET A 35 5.22 6.81 -2.66
CA MET A 35 5.54 5.70 -1.76
C MET A 35 7.05 5.40 -1.70
N ALA A 36 7.74 5.48 -2.84
CA ALA A 36 9.19 5.27 -2.90
C ALA A 36 9.96 6.37 -2.16
N GLN A 37 9.53 7.63 -2.29
CA GLN A 37 10.11 8.77 -1.58
C GLN A 37 9.71 8.78 -0.09
N ASN A 38 8.52 8.28 0.24
CA ASN A 38 7.98 8.27 1.60
C ASN A 38 7.50 6.87 1.99
N PRO A 39 8.41 5.93 2.34
CA PRO A 39 8.06 4.54 2.65
C PRO A 39 7.03 4.37 3.79
N LYS A 40 6.84 5.40 4.63
CA LYS A 40 5.80 5.44 5.66
C LYS A 40 4.37 5.40 5.08
N LEU A 41 4.21 5.81 3.82
CA LEU A 41 2.95 5.72 3.08
C LEU A 41 2.57 4.28 2.72
N ILE A 42 3.49 3.31 2.81
CA ILE A 42 3.24 1.93 2.37
C ILE A 42 2.55 1.15 3.49
N GLU A 43 1.43 0.51 3.18
CA GLU A 43 0.70 -0.36 4.10
C GLU A 43 1.55 -1.56 4.53
N ARG A 44 1.36 -1.96 5.80
CA ARG A 44 2.06 -3.12 6.39
C ARG A 44 1.11 -3.89 7.31
N PRO A 45 1.32 -5.21 7.47
CA PRO A 45 2.38 -6.02 6.86
C PRO A 45 2.13 -6.36 5.38
N ILE A 46 3.19 -6.52 4.60
CA ILE A 46 3.16 -7.16 3.28
C ILE A 46 3.82 -8.52 3.46
N ILE A 47 3.06 -9.59 3.23
CA ILE A 47 3.55 -10.96 3.41
C ILE A 47 3.72 -11.59 2.04
N LYS A 48 4.92 -12.13 1.77
CA LYS A 48 5.24 -12.90 0.56
C LYS A 48 5.61 -14.32 0.94
N SER A 49 4.98 -15.30 0.32
CA SER A 49 5.26 -16.72 0.48
C SER A 49 5.31 -17.43 -0.87
N LYS A 50 5.48 -18.75 -0.86
CA LYS A 50 5.34 -19.58 -2.06
C LYS A 50 3.92 -19.60 -2.64
N LYS A 51 2.90 -19.32 -1.81
CA LYS A 51 1.48 -19.35 -2.18
C LYS A 51 0.99 -18.03 -2.78
N GLY A 52 1.66 -16.92 -2.49
CA GLY A 52 1.27 -15.60 -3.01
C GLY A 52 1.83 -14.44 -2.20
N VAL A 53 1.27 -13.25 -2.46
CA VAL A 53 1.61 -12.01 -1.75
C VAL A 53 0.33 -11.28 -1.34
N VAL A 54 0.21 -10.88 -0.08
CA VAL A 54 -0.95 -10.16 0.45
C VAL A 54 -0.54 -8.96 1.31
N VAL A 55 -1.43 -7.97 1.37
CA VAL A 55 -1.38 -6.91 2.38
C VAL A 55 -2.24 -7.38 3.55
N GLY A 56 -1.66 -7.50 4.74
CA GLY A 56 -2.35 -7.99 5.95
C GLY A 56 -3.28 -6.93 6.55
N ARG A 57 -4.27 -6.48 5.79
CA ARG A 57 -5.33 -5.58 6.26
C ARG A 57 -6.71 -6.05 5.76
N PRO A 58 -7.45 -6.80 6.59
CA PRO A 58 -7.17 -7.10 8.00
C PRO A 58 -6.13 -8.24 8.14
N LEU A 59 -5.56 -8.45 9.34
CA LEU A 59 -4.40 -9.34 9.54
C LEU A 59 -4.71 -10.80 9.17
N GLU A 60 -5.98 -11.19 9.20
CA GLU A 60 -6.49 -12.49 8.82
C GLU A 60 -6.17 -12.85 7.36
N MET A 61 -6.03 -11.85 6.47
CA MET A 61 -5.61 -12.08 5.07
C MET A 61 -4.26 -12.77 4.96
N VAL A 62 -3.40 -12.64 5.98
CA VAL A 62 -2.12 -13.34 6.02
C VAL A 62 -2.30 -14.86 5.97
N GLN A 63 -3.42 -15.40 6.45
CA GLN A 63 -3.72 -16.83 6.39
C GLN A 63 -3.86 -17.35 4.95
N GLU A 64 -4.19 -16.51 3.98
CA GLU A 64 -4.30 -16.90 2.57
C GLU A 64 -2.96 -17.32 1.96
N VAL A 65 -1.85 -16.82 2.53
CA VAL A 65 -0.51 -17.05 2.00
C VAL A 65 0.40 -17.86 2.91
N ILE A 66 -0.01 -18.24 4.12
CA ILE A 66 0.79 -19.12 4.99
C ILE A 66 0.48 -20.59 4.66
#